data_AF-A0A7S3VF46-F1
#
_entry.id   AF-A0A7S3VF46-F1
#
_cell.length_a   1.000
_cell.length_b   1.000
_cell.length_c   1.000
_cell.angle_alpha   90.00
_cell.angle_beta   90.00
_cell.angle_gamma   90.00
#
_symmetry.space_group_name_H-M   'P 1'
#
loop_
_entity.id
_entity.type
_entity.pdbx_description
1 polymer ?
#
loop_
_entity_poly.entity_id
_entity_poly.type
_entity_poly.pdbx_seq_one_letter_code
_entity_poly.pdbx_strand_id
1 'polypeptide(L)'
;KKAFDEIGVDKAMQIIRTCIPPSDNHPILHHAIRHAPDLENDIGQCYPDATFLRDSNGHTLSQLKFYMNLKRGKKSFKKNNNFFIRATDNQVDTIHPGTGLCPFMLAAVGNKSDL
;
A
#
# COMPACT_ATOMS: atom_id res chain seq x y z
N LYS A 1 11.88 4.07 16.56
CA LYS A 1 13.02 3.12 16.66
C LYS A 1 13.17 2.54 18.05
N LYS A 2 13.21 3.35 19.12
CA LYS A 2 13.36 2.88 20.53
C LYS A 2 12.56 1.61 20.92
N ALA A 3 11.26 1.54 20.61
CA ALA A 3 10.46 0.38 21.01
C ALA A 3 10.88 -0.94 20.33
N PHE A 4 11.22 -0.94 19.03
CA PHE A 4 11.67 -2.17 18.36
C PHE A 4 13.06 -2.60 18.79
N ASP A 5 13.92 -1.64 19.14
CA ASP A 5 15.29 -1.88 19.59
C ASP A 5 15.33 -2.49 21.01
N GLU A 6 14.33 -2.20 21.86
CA GLU A 6 14.27 -2.67 23.27
C GLU A 6 13.64 -4.06 23.47
N ILE A 7 12.58 -4.38 22.71
CA ILE A 7 11.83 -5.64 22.87
C ILE A 7 11.96 -6.60 21.70
N GLY A 8 12.63 -6.18 20.61
CA GLY A 8 12.76 -6.95 19.38
C GLY A 8 11.52 -6.88 18.49
N VAL A 9 11.73 -6.94 17.17
CA VAL A 9 10.67 -6.81 16.15
C VAL A 9 9.59 -7.87 16.35
N ASP A 10 9.96 -9.13 16.51
CA ASP A 10 9.00 -10.24 16.64
C ASP A 10 8.06 -10.07 17.85
N LYS A 11 8.62 -9.70 19.00
CA LYS A 11 7.84 -9.54 20.24
C LYS A 11 6.96 -8.30 20.19
N ALA A 12 7.48 -7.20 19.65
CA ALA A 12 6.69 -5.99 19.42
C ALA A 12 5.52 -6.27 18.46
N MET A 13 5.76 -7.03 17.41
CA MET A 13 4.75 -7.41 16.43
C MET A 13 3.69 -8.36 16.99
N GLN A 14 4.07 -9.32 17.85
CA GLN A 14 3.13 -10.18 18.57
C GLN A 14 2.21 -9.35 19.48
N ILE A 15 2.76 -8.39 20.22
CA ILE A 15 1.98 -7.48 21.08
C ILE A 15 1.01 -6.65 20.22
N ILE A 16 1.50 -6.07 19.12
CA ILE A 16 0.68 -5.31 18.18
C ILE A 16 -0.51 -6.14 17.69
N ARG A 17 -0.30 -7.41 17.32
CA ARG A 17 -1.36 -8.33 16.88
C ARG A 17 -2.40 -8.62 17.96
N THR A 18 -1.99 -8.73 19.22
CA THR A 18 -2.92 -8.93 20.33
C THR A 18 -3.73 -7.68 20.67
N CYS A 19 -3.14 -6.49 20.46
CA CYS A 19 -3.78 -5.22 20.78
C CYS A 19 -4.64 -4.67 19.64
N ILE A 20 -4.33 -5.02 18.40
CA ILE A 20 -5.01 -4.51 17.21
C ILE A 20 -5.48 -5.70 16.38
N PRO A 21 -6.75 -6.10 16.46
CA PRO A 21 -7.25 -7.17 15.60
C PRO A 21 -7.23 -6.72 14.13
N PRO A 22 -7.08 -7.66 13.17
CA PRO A 22 -7.38 -7.38 11.78
C PRO A 22 -8.84 -6.93 11.67
N SER A 23 -9.06 -5.64 11.45
CA SER A 23 -10.38 -5.03 11.36
C SER A 23 -10.68 -4.69 9.91
N ASP A 24 -11.89 -5.05 9.45
CA ASP A 24 -12.41 -4.64 8.14
C ASP A 24 -12.56 -3.12 8.01
N ASN A 25 -12.81 -2.42 9.13
CA ASN A 25 -13.01 -0.97 9.13
C ASN A 25 -11.69 -0.18 9.14
N HIS A 26 -10.60 -0.78 9.61
CA HIS A 26 -9.27 -0.15 9.65
C HIS A 26 -8.19 -1.21 9.38
N PRO A 27 -7.99 -1.61 8.12
CA PRO A 27 -7.00 -2.61 7.82
C PRO A 27 -5.61 -2.04 8.07
N ILE A 28 -5.00 -2.46 9.18
CA ILE A 28 -3.72 -1.97 9.69
C ILE A 28 -2.62 -1.99 8.64
N LEU A 29 -2.67 -2.97 7.73
CA LEU A 29 -1.73 -3.10 6.63
C LEU A 29 -1.84 -1.94 5.62
N HIS A 30 -3.05 -1.44 5.36
CA HIS A 30 -3.26 -0.26 4.51
C HIS A 30 -2.71 1.00 5.19
N HIS A 31 -2.93 1.14 6.49
CA HIS A 31 -2.38 2.25 7.28
C HIS A 31 -0.84 2.22 7.26
N ALA A 32 -0.23 1.05 7.44
CA ALA A 32 1.22 0.85 7.37
C ALA A 32 1.78 1.29 6.01
N ILE A 33 1.20 0.84 4.89
CA ILE A 33 1.64 1.26 3.55
C ILE A 33 1.59 2.79 3.38
N ARG A 34 0.54 3.43 3.91
CA ARG A 34 0.32 4.87 3.81
C ARG A 34 1.27 5.69 4.67
N HIS A 35 1.66 5.21 5.85
CA HIS A 35 2.39 6.01 6.84
C HIS A 35 3.79 5.49 7.18
N ALA A 36 4.00 4.18 7.13
CA ALA A 36 5.25 3.49 7.47
C ALA A 36 5.54 2.33 6.49
N PRO A 37 5.77 2.61 5.20
CA PRO A 37 5.95 1.58 4.17
C PRO A 37 7.16 0.67 4.41
N ASP A 38 8.15 1.15 5.16
CA ASP A 38 9.35 0.37 5.48
C ASP A 38 9.05 -0.79 6.45
N LEU A 39 7.90 -0.75 7.13
CA LEU A 39 7.41 -1.81 8.03
C LEU A 39 6.38 -2.73 7.35
N GLU A 40 6.15 -2.58 6.04
CA GLU A 40 5.12 -3.33 5.31
C GLU A 40 5.32 -4.85 5.42
N ASN A 41 6.55 -5.34 5.29
CA ASN A 41 6.84 -6.77 5.36
C ASN A 41 6.58 -7.33 6.76
N ASP A 42 7.07 -6.65 7.79
CA ASP A 42 6.93 -7.11 9.17
C ASP A 42 5.46 -7.12 9.61
N ILE A 43 4.71 -6.07 9.27
CA ILE A 43 3.27 -5.99 9.56
C ILE A 43 2.48 -6.99 8.70
N GLY A 44 2.85 -7.16 7.43
CA GLY A 44 2.21 -8.11 6.52
C GLY A 44 2.28 -9.55 7.01
N GLN A 45 3.40 -9.97 7.58
CA GLN A 45 3.56 -11.30 8.17
C GLN A 45 2.64 -11.52 9.39
N CYS A 46 2.32 -10.45 10.12
CA CYS A 46 1.47 -10.53 11.31
C CYS A 46 -0.02 -10.53 10.99
N TYR A 47 -0.39 -9.97 9.84
CA TYR A 47 -1.76 -9.83 9.39
C TYR A 47 -1.92 -10.31 7.94
N PRO A 48 -1.68 -11.61 7.65
CA PRO A 48 -1.83 -12.14 6.30
C PRO A 48 -3.25 -11.90 5.76
N ASP A 49 -4.27 -12.06 6.61
CA ASP A 49 -5.68 -11.89 6.25
C ASP A 49 -6.00 -10.44 5.86
N ALA A 50 -5.31 -9.46 6.45
CA ALA A 50 -5.49 -8.04 6.13
C ALA A 50 -5.05 -7.67 4.70
N THR A 51 -4.35 -8.58 4.01
CA THR A 51 -4.00 -8.43 2.59
C THR A 51 -5.22 -8.44 1.68
N PHE A 52 -6.29 -9.13 2.09
CA PHE A 52 -7.51 -9.29 1.30
C PHE A 52 -8.60 -8.29 1.70
N LEU A 53 -8.41 -7.55 2.79
CA LEU A 53 -9.33 -6.51 3.22
C LEU A 53 -9.24 -5.28 2.32
N ARG A 54 -10.33 -4.51 2.29
CA ARG A 54 -10.37 -3.20 1.62
C ARG A 54 -10.30 -2.10 2.68
N ASP A 55 -9.64 -0.99 2.35
CA ASP A 55 -9.66 0.18 3.25
C ASP A 55 -11.05 0.86 3.28
N SER A 56 -11.20 1.87 4.15
CA SER A 56 -12.44 2.63 4.31
C SER A 56 -12.90 3.37 3.04
N ASN A 57 -12.05 3.47 2.02
CA ASN A 57 -12.39 4.05 0.72
C ASN A 57 -12.58 2.95 -0.35
N GLY A 58 -12.56 1.68 0.03
CA GLY A 58 -12.73 0.53 -0.85
C GLY A 58 -11.48 0.09 -1.59
N HIS A 59 -10.29 0.67 -1.31
CA HIS A 59 -9.05 0.28 -1.98
C HIS A 59 -8.64 -1.12 -1.55
N THR A 60 -8.23 -1.94 -2.52
CA THR A 60 -7.41 -3.12 -2.20
C THR A 60 -6.00 -2.70 -1.81
N LEU A 61 -5.27 -3.61 -1.15
CA LEU A 61 -3.90 -3.37 -0.76
C LEU A 61 -3.01 -3.02 -1.97
N SER A 62 -3.19 -3.73 -3.09
CA SER A 62 -2.47 -3.50 -4.34
C SER A 62 -2.75 -2.11 -4.93
N GLN A 63 -4.01 -1.67 -4.93
CA GLN A 63 -4.39 -0.33 -5.39
C GLN A 63 -3.76 0.76 -4.52
N LEU A 64 -3.78 0.58 -3.19
CA LEU A 64 -3.18 1.54 -2.29
C LEU A 64 -1.65 1.61 -2.47
N LYS A 65 -0.97 0.47 -2.61
CA LYS A 65 0.47 0.43 -2.92
C LYS A 65 0.76 1.14 -4.23
N PHE A 66 -0.05 0.88 -5.25
CA PHE A 66 0.08 1.53 -6.55
C PHE A 66 -0.02 3.05 -6.42
N TYR A 67 -1.10 3.55 -5.81
CA TYR A 67 -1.32 4.97 -5.59
C TYR A 67 -0.20 5.63 -4.76
N MET A 68 0.24 4.98 -3.68
CA MET A 68 1.30 5.51 -2.81
C MET A 68 2.66 5.56 -3.53
N ASN A 69 2.95 4.60 -4.40
CA ASN A 69 4.17 4.60 -5.20
C ASN A 69 4.19 5.75 -6.21
N LEU A 70 3.05 6.04 -6.85
CA LEU A 70 2.89 7.21 -7.71
C LEU A 70 3.04 8.51 -6.92
N LYS A 71 2.26 8.67 -5.84
CA LYS A 71 2.23 9.91 -5.03
C LYS A 71 3.58 10.25 -4.40
N ARG A 72 4.34 9.24 -3.96
CA ARG A 72 5.67 9.44 -3.34
C ARG A 72 6.79 9.66 -4.35
N GLY A 73 6.53 9.56 -5.66
CA GLY A 73 7.56 9.70 -6.69
C GLY A 73 8.69 8.65 -6.63
N LYS A 74 8.64 7.68 -5.70
CA LYS A 74 9.65 6.63 -5.49
C LYS A 74 9.72 5.68 -6.69
N LYS A 75 8.67 5.60 -7.50
CA LYS A 75 8.60 4.89 -8.78
C LYS A 75 7.75 5.70 -9.76
N SER A 76 8.26 6.85 -10.22
CA SER A 76 7.66 7.47 -11.39
C SER A 76 7.71 6.45 -12.54
N PHE A 77 6.68 6.42 -13.39
CA PHE A 77 6.69 5.65 -14.63
C PHE A 77 8.01 5.89 -15.42
N LYS A 78 8.51 7.12 -15.41
CA LYS A 78 9.82 7.52 -15.97
C LYS A 78 11.03 6.76 -15.39
N LYS A 79 11.02 6.34 -14.12
CA LYS A 79 12.16 5.67 -13.45
C LYS A 79 12.05 4.14 -13.39
N ASN A 80 10.88 3.56 -13.60
CA ASN A 80 10.71 2.11 -13.49
C ASN A 80 9.59 1.60 -14.40
N ASN A 81 9.92 1.36 -15.67
CA ASN A 81 8.97 0.88 -16.68
C ASN A 81 8.37 -0.51 -16.34
N ASN A 82 9.05 -1.28 -15.47
CA ASN A 82 8.60 -2.58 -14.98
C ASN A 82 7.43 -2.50 -13.99
N PHE A 83 6.99 -1.29 -13.65
CA PHE A 83 5.92 -1.08 -12.66
C PHE A 83 4.57 -1.64 -13.12
N PHE A 84 4.23 -1.47 -14.40
CA PHE A 84 3.01 -2.04 -14.98
C PHE A 84 3.19 -3.48 -15.46
N ILE A 85 4.43 -3.89 -15.80
CA ILE A 85 4.74 -5.26 -16.23
C ILE A 85 4.41 -6.29 -15.14
N ARG A 86 4.45 -5.89 -13.87
CA ARG A 86 4.12 -6.76 -12.72
C ARG A 86 2.67 -6.62 -12.25
N ALA A 87 1.89 -5.72 -12.84
CA ALA A 87 0.48 -5.58 -12.51
C ALA A 87 -0.31 -6.67 -13.23
N THR A 88 -1.27 -7.28 -12.55
CA THR A 88 -2.21 -8.20 -13.21
C THR A 88 -3.24 -7.41 -14.02
N ASP A 89 -3.87 -8.04 -15.01
CA ASP A 89 -4.92 -7.39 -15.83
C ASP A 89 -6.01 -6.77 -14.96
N ASN A 90 -6.46 -7.52 -13.94
CA ASN A 90 -7.41 -7.02 -12.94
C ASN A 90 -6.90 -5.74 -12.26
N GLN A 91 -5.61 -5.68 -11.88
CA GLN A 91 -5.05 -4.49 -11.25
C GLN A 91 -4.98 -3.30 -12.20
N VAL A 92 -4.72 -3.52 -13.50
CA VAL A 92 -4.66 -2.47 -14.53
C VAL A 92 -6.04 -1.90 -14.83
N ASP A 93 -7.07 -2.73 -14.81
CA ASP A 93 -8.45 -2.32 -15.08
C ASP A 93 -9.19 -1.78 -13.84
N THR A 94 -8.64 -1.98 -12.63
CA THR A 94 -9.34 -1.53 -11.43
C THR A 94 -9.29 -0.02 -11.28
N ILE A 95 -10.45 0.63 -11.33
CA ILE A 95 -10.62 2.05 -11.08
C ILE A 95 -10.31 2.40 -9.62
N HIS A 96 -9.48 3.42 -9.40
CA HIS A 96 -9.18 3.92 -8.07
C HIS A 96 -10.37 4.72 -7.52
N PRO A 97 -11.00 4.30 -6.41
CA PRO A 97 -12.24 4.91 -5.92
C PRO A 97 -12.09 6.39 -5.52
N GLY A 98 -10.91 6.82 -5.08
CA GLY A 98 -10.68 8.23 -4.73
C GLY A 98 -10.45 9.18 -5.91
N THR A 99 -10.16 8.67 -7.11
CA THR A 99 -9.84 9.52 -8.28
C THR A 99 -10.71 9.22 -9.50
N GLY A 100 -11.41 8.09 -9.52
CA GLY A 100 -12.18 7.64 -10.68
C GLY A 100 -11.31 7.23 -11.87
N LEU A 101 -9.98 7.12 -11.68
CA LEU A 101 -9.04 6.82 -12.75
C LEU A 101 -8.47 5.42 -12.58
N CYS A 102 -8.28 4.72 -13.69
CA CYS A 102 -7.48 3.51 -13.75
C CYS A 102 -5.97 3.85 -13.65
N PRO A 103 -5.13 2.89 -13.25
CA PRO A 103 -3.69 3.02 -13.09
C PRO A 103 -2.94 3.82 -14.16
N PHE A 104 -3.19 3.55 -15.45
CA PHE A 104 -2.48 4.23 -16.55
C PHE A 104 -2.87 5.71 -16.66
N MET A 105 -4.16 6.03 -16.53
CA MET A 105 -4.64 7.41 -16.52
C MET A 105 -4.09 8.18 -15.33
N LEU A 106 -4.09 7.55 -14.15
CA LEU A 106 -3.56 8.16 -12.93
C LEU A 106 -2.06 8.48 -13.06
N ALA A 107 -1.28 7.59 -13.68
CA ALA A 107 0.13 7.84 -13.97
C ALA A 107 0.36 8.95 -15.00
N ALA A 108 -0.54 9.08 -15.99
CA ALA A 108 -0.48 10.13 -16.99
C ALA A 108 -0.79 11.52 -16.39
N VAL A 109 -1.80 11.65 -15.52
CA VAL A 109 -2.18 12.91 -14.86
C VAL A 109 -1.06 13.49 -13.98
N GLY A 110 -0.23 12.63 -13.39
CA GLY A 110 0.92 13.07 -12.59
C GLY A 110 2.08 13.66 -13.40
N ASN A 111 2.09 13.47 -14.72
CA ASN A 111 3.04 14.13 -15.61
C ASN A 111 2.36 15.39 -16.15
N LYS A 112 2.78 16.57 -15.67
CA LYS A 112 2.54 17.79 -16.44
C LYS A 112 3.23 17.59 -17.79
N SER A 113 2.46 17.72 -18.86
CA SER A 113 3.01 17.76 -20.21
C SER A 113 3.86 19.02 -20.30
N ASP A 114 5.13 18.88 -20.66
CA ASP A 114 6.05 20.00 -20.91
C ASP A 114 5.97 20.50 -22.37
N LEU A 115 4.96 20.02 -23.12
CA LEU A 115 4.62 20.43 -24.49
C LEU A 115 3.67 21.63 -24.47
#